data_AF-A0A2H8TVD3-F1
#
_entry.id   AF-A0A2H8TVD3-F1
#
_cell.length_a   1.000
_cell.length_b   1.000
_cell.length_c   1.000
_cell.angle_alpha   90.00
_cell.angle_beta   90.00
_cell.angle_gamma   90.00
#
_symmetry.space_group_name_H-M   'P 1'
#
loop_
_entity.id
_entity.type
_entity.pdbx_description
1 polymer ?
#
loop_
_entity_poly.entity_id
_entity_poly.type
_entity_poly.pdbx_seq_one_letter_code
_entity_poly.pdbx_strand_id
1 'polypeptide(L)'
;MLLHKKHLTYYFLASFSFILGCTLTMFVLHPMTSKPNTSPYLYRFKLLVLIVSAVKNRNHRDAIRETWAEKKEDVKIFFVVSKDESINAEKLVHEDILEVDEKDEYRMLTHKIIASFSSVYNLNFDYLLKCDDDSFVNLPLIVNELEHMPKNRFYWGYFSGDANVKKRGLLKETEWVACDKYLPYALGGGYVLTKDLIIFIVKNRDYLSLFVSEDVSVGAWLSLLNITKKHDRRFDTEWISHGCNNDYLITHKRSPKMMRLHWSNIIQTGKLCDKEFKNMDSYEYNWSVKPSQCCIRNSSLFP
;
A
#
# COMPACT_ATOMS: atom_id res chain seq x y z
N MET A 1 -30.66 60.23 -38.28
CA MET A 1 -30.32 58.78 -38.21
C MET A 1 -29.01 58.44 -37.48
N LEU A 2 -28.12 59.41 -37.17
CA LEU A 2 -26.86 59.15 -36.45
C LEU A 2 -26.94 59.22 -34.91
N LEU A 3 -27.88 59.98 -34.32
CA LEU A 3 -28.01 60.07 -32.85
C LEU A 3 -28.51 58.77 -32.20
N HIS A 4 -29.35 58.01 -32.90
CA HIS A 4 -29.97 56.80 -32.33
C HIS A 4 -28.99 55.64 -32.17
N LYS A 5 -27.94 55.57 -33.01
CA LYS A 5 -26.88 54.56 -32.91
C LYS A 5 -25.95 54.80 -31.71
N LYS A 6 -25.61 56.06 -31.41
CA LYS A 6 -24.71 56.39 -30.28
C LYS A 6 -25.32 56.04 -28.92
N HIS A 7 -26.62 56.25 -28.75
CA HIS A 7 -27.31 55.87 -27.52
C HIS A 7 -27.35 54.35 -27.33
N LEU A 8 -27.60 53.58 -28.40
CA LEU A 8 -27.64 52.11 -28.31
C LEU A 8 -26.28 51.52 -27.91
N THR A 9 -25.18 52.04 -28.45
CA THR A 9 -23.82 51.61 -28.05
C THR A 9 -23.53 51.97 -26.59
N TYR A 10 -24.00 53.12 -26.12
CA TYR A 10 -23.80 53.55 -24.74
C TYR A 10 -24.57 52.67 -23.75
N TYR A 11 -25.83 52.32 -24.06
CA TYR A 11 -26.61 51.39 -23.24
C TYR A 11 -26.01 49.98 -23.23
N PHE A 12 -25.42 49.53 -24.34
CA PHE A 12 -24.77 48.22 -24.42
C PHE A 12 -23.45 48.18 -23.62
N LEU A 13 -22.64 49.25 -23.68
CA LEU A 13 -21.41 49.36 -22.89
C LEU A 13 -21.73 49.49 -21.39
N ALA A 14 -22.73 50.29 -21.03
CA ALA A 14 -23.15 50.47 -19.64
C ALA A 14 -23.72 49.17 -19.03
N SER A 15 -24.52 48.40 -19.79
CA SER A 15 -25.05 47.12 -19.33
C SER A 15 -23.95 46.05 -19.21
N PHE A 16 -22.99 46.02 -20.14
CA PHE A 16 -21.87 45.09 -20.07
C PHE A 16 -20.95 45.39 -18.87
N SER A 17 -20.66 46.67 -18.59
CA SER A 17 -19.91 47.08 -17.41
C SER A 17 -20.64 46.79 -16.09
N PHE A 18 -21.97 46.92 -16.07
CA PHE A 18 -22.77 46.56 -14.89
C PHE A 18 -22.76 45.05 -14.63
N ILE A 19 -22.91 44.22 -15.66
CA ILE A 19 -22.86 42.76 -15.53
C ILE A 19 -21.46 42.30 -15.08
N LEU A 20 -20.39 42.87 -15.66
CA LEU A 20 -19.02 42.54 -15.27
C LEU A 20 -18.71 43.00 -13.83
N GLY A 21 -19.24 44.15 -13.41
CA GLY A 21 -19.13 44.62 -12.03
C GLY A 21 -19.89 43.76 -11.03
N CYS A 22 -21.09 43.29 -11.40
CA CYS A 22 -21.88 42.37 -10.58
C CYS A 22 -21.26 40.98 -10.46
N THR A 23 -20.63 40.45 -11.51
CA THR A 23 -19.92 39.16 -11.42
C THR A 23 -18.64 39.27 -10.61
N LEU A 24 -17.88 40.36 -10.74
CA LEU A 24 -16.66 40.58 -9.94
C LEU A 24 -16.99 40.76 -8.44
N THR A 25 -18.09 41.44 -8.11
CA THR A 25 -18.52 41.59 -6.71
C THR A 25 -19.06 40.29 -6.11
N MET A 26 -19.70 39.41 -6.90
CA MET A 26 -20.09 38.08 -6.44
C MET A 26 -18.91 37.13 -6.18
N PHE A 27 -17.76 37.36 -6.83
CA PHE A 27 -16.50 36.65 -6.54
C PHE A 27 -15.72 37.25 -5.35
N VAL A 28 -15.85 38.55 -5.10
CA VAL A 28 -15.15 39.24 -4.00
C VAL A 28 -15.93 39.22 -2.67
N LEU A 29 -17.26 39.05 -2.73
CA LEU A 29 -18.14 39.04 -1.55
C LEU A 29 -18.67 37.66 -1.17
N HIS A 30 -18.19 36.57 -1.80
CA HIS A 30 -18.33 35.28 -1.14
C HIS A 30 -17.51 35.37 0.15
N PRO A 31 -18.13 35.32 1.34
CA PRO A 31 -17.36 35.08 2.53
C PRO A 31 -16.63 33.78 2.23
N MET A 32 -15.30 33.76 2.39
CA MET A 32 -14.63 32.51 2.67
C MET A 32 -15.36 31.95 3.89
N THR A 33 -16.35 31.09 3.65
CA THR A 33 -16.88 30.22 4.68
C THR A 33 -15.67 29.42 5.09
N SER A 34 -15.07 29.85 6.20
CA SER A 34 -14.07 29.11 6.92
C SER A 34 -14.54 27.67 6.93
N LYS A 35 -13.74 26.77 6.32
CA LYS A 35 -13.94 25.33 6.46
C LYS A 35 -14.28 25.09 7.93
N PRO A 36 -15.35 24.35 8.26
CA PRO A 36 -15.60 24.03 9.65
C PRO A 36 -14.31 23.46 10.22
N ASN A 37 -13.89 23.98 11.38
CA ASN A 37 -12.79 23.46 12.18
C ASN A 37 -13.15 22.03 12.57
N THR A 38 -13.01 21.08 11.64
CA THR A 38 -12.97 19.67 11.93
C THR A 38 -11.61 19.45 12.57
N SER A 39 -11.65 19.31 13.90
CA SER A 39 -10.55 18.77 14.69
C SER A 39 -9.80 17.69 13.89
N PRO A 40 -8.45 17.74 13.79
CA PRO A 40 -7.66 16.77 13.02
C PRO A 40 -7.77 15.32 13.51
N TYR A 41 -8.53 15.08 14.57
CA TYR A 41 -8.81 13.77 15.17
C TYR A 41 -10.02 13.03 14.57
N LEU A 42 -10.68 13.55 13.52
CA LEU A 42 -12.03 13.09 13.16
C LEU A 42 -12.12 11.86 12.22
N TYR A 43 -11.07 11.51 11.48
CA TYR A 43 -11.11 10.35 10.56
C TYR A 43 -10.29 9.17 11.09
N ARG A 44 -10.98 8.04 11.33
CA ARG A 44 -10.38 6.74 11.63
C ARG A 44 -10.39 5.90 10.37
N PHE A 45 -9.22 5.47 9.90
CA PHE A 45 -9.11 4.55 8.77
C PHE A 45 -9.18 3.10 9.26
N LYS A 46 -9.95 2.24 8.59
CA LYS A 46 -9.86 0.81 8.87
C LYS A 46 -8.52 0.27 8.39
N LEU A 47 -8.10 0.69 7.20
CA LEU A 47 -6.88 0.22 6.57
C LEU A 47 -6.03 1.37 6.04
N LEU A 48 -4.76 1.38 6.43
CA LEU A 48 -3.72 2.16 5.79
C LEU A 48 -2.93 1.24 4.84
N VAL A 49 -2.77 1.60 3.57
CA VAL A 49 -1.98 0.84 2.60
C VAL A 49 -0.71 1.61 2.29
N LEU A 50 0.44 0.99 2.54
CA LEU A 50 1.75 1.50 2.17
C LEU A 50 2.32 0.67 1.01
N ILE A 51 2.43 1.31 -0.14
CA ILE A 51 2.94 0.70 -1.37
C ILE A 51 4.38 1.14 -1.56
N VAL A 52 5.34 0.24 -1.34
CA VAL A 52 6.76 0.58 -1.50
C VAL A 52 7.10 0.66 -2.98
N SER A 53 7.57 1.83 -3.43
CA SER A 53 7.85 2.11 -4.84
C SER A 53 9.18 2.82 -5.03
N ALA A 54 9.87 2.51 -6.12
CA ALA A 54 11.05 3.24 -6.55
C ALA A 54 10.65 4.55 -7.26
N VAL A 55 11.48 5.59 -7.18
CA VAL A 55 11.23 6.90 -7.82
C VAL A 55 10.87 6.72 -9.30
N LYS A 56 11.65 5.90 -10.01
CA LYS A 56 11.49 5.59 -11.43
C LYS A 56 10.22 4.80 -11.79
N ASN A 57 9.55 4.17 -10.83
CA ASN A 57 8.42 3.26 -11.06
C ASN A 57 7.08 3.98 -11.21
N ARG A 58 7.06 5.16 -11.84
CA ARG A 58 5.84 5.96 -12.05
C ARG A 58 4.73 5.18 -12.76
N ASN A 59 5.06 4.41 -13.79
CA ASN A 59 4.06 3.60 -14.52
C ASN A 59 3.41 2.51 -13.64
N HIS A 60 4.12 1.97 -12.66
CA HIS A 60 3.50 1.08 -11.67
C HIS A 60 2.51 1.82 -10.79
N ARG A 61 2.91 2.98 -10.24
CA ARG A 61 2.02 3.82 -9.43
C ARG A 61 0.77 4.26 -10.20
N ASP A 62 0.93 4.71 -11.44
CA ASP A 62 -0.18 5.11 -12.30
C ASP A 62 -1.11 3.92 -12.59
N ALA A 63 -0.57 2.74 -12.91
CA ALA A 63 -1.39 1.55 -13.10
C ALA A 63 -2.15 1.15 -11.83
N ILE A 64 -1.55 1.29 -10.64
CA ILE A 64 -2.23 1.02 -9.37
C ILE A 64 -3.38 2.00 -9.16
N ARG A 65 -3.16 3.31 -9.37
CA ARG A 65 -4.20 4.36 -9.28
C ARG A 65 -5.35 4.14 -10.27
N GLU A 66 -5.04 3.68 -11.48
CA GLU A 66 -6.02 3.37 -12.53
C GLU A 66 -6.79 2.06 -12.26
N THR A 67 -6.36 1.26 -11.29
CA THR A 67 -6.91 -0.08 -11.03
C THR A 67 -7.37 -0.23 -9.59
N TRP A 68 -6.68 -1.04 -8.80
CA TRP A 68 -7.17 -1.53 -7.52
C TRP A 68 -7.09 -0.52 -6.38
N ALA A 69 -6.35 0.59 -6.54
CA ALA A 69 -6.28 1.66 -5.55
C ALA A 69 -7.45 2.66 -5.68
N GLU A 70 -8.67 2.13 -5.81
CA GLU A 70 -9.87 2.95 -5.80
C GLU A 70 -10.03 3.68 -4.45
N LYS A 71 -10.48 4.94 -4.52
CA LYS A 71 -10.74 5.74 -3.32
C LYS A 71 -11.88 5.14 -2.51
N LYS A 72 -11.62 4.86 -1.23
CA LYS A 72 -12.62 4.47 -0.22
C LYS A 72 -12.46 5.31 1.03
N GLU A 73 -13.56 5.64 1.70
CA GLU A 73 -13.53 6.55 2.85
C GLU A 73 -12.76 5.99 4.04
N ASP A 74 -12.83 4.68 4.29
CA ASP A 74 -12.17 4.01 5.41
C ASP A 74 -10.78 3.41 5.04
N VAL A 75 -10.29 3.69 3.82
CA VAL A 75 -8.96 3.26 3.37
C VAL A 75 -8.12 4.46 2.95
N LYS A 76 -6.93 4.59 3.53
CA LYS A 76 -5.92 5.56 3.08
C LYS A 76 -4.78 4.82 2.39
N ILE A 77 -4.36 5.28 1.22
CA ILE A 77 -3.27 4.69 0.45
C ILE A 77 -2.14 5.70 0.30
N PHE A 78 -0.90 5.24 0.49
CA PHE A 78 0.30 5.99 0.20
C PHE A 78 1.30 5.16 -0.60
N PHE A 79 1.90 5.77 -1.62
CA PHE A 79 3.13 5.28 -2.24
C PHE A 79 4.33 5.77 -1.43
N VAL A 80 5.10 4.85 -0.87
CA VAL A 80 6.33 5.15 -0.13
C VAL A 80 7.47 5.27 -1.14
N VAL A 81 7.97 6.48 -1.33
CA VAL A 81 9.00 6.80 -2.33
C VAL A 81 10.16 7.53 -1.66
N SER A 82 11.37 7.28 -2.13
CA SER A 82 12.55 8.03 -1.68
C SER A 82 12.48 9.49 -2.13
N LYS A 83 13.02 10.40 -1.32
CA LYS A 83 13.13 11.82 -1.67
C LYS A 83 13.95 12.01 -2.95
N ASP A 84 13.35 12.66 -3.93
CA ASP A 84 13.95 12.96 -5.23
C ASP A 84 13.22 14.12 -5.90
N GLU A 85 13.92 15.05 -6.57
CA GLU A 85 13.27 16.20 -7.19
C GLU A 85 12.28 15.82 -8.31
N SER A 86 12.50 14.69 -8.98
CA SER A 86 11.65 14.21 -10.07
C SER A 86 10.25 13.79 -9.60
N ILE A 87 10.05 13.54 -8.29
CA ILE A 87 8.74 13.17 -7.73
C ILE A 87 7.87 14.40 -7.44
N ASN A 88 8.42 15.61 -7.42
CA ASN A 88 7.71 16.83 -7.03
C ASN A 88 6.48 17.11 -7.90
N ALA A 89 6.60 16.92 -9.21
CA ALA A 89 5.47 17.10 -10.13
C ALA A 89 4.35 16.08 -9.85
N GLU A 90 4.70 14.84 -9.52
CA GLU A 90 3.71 13.82 -9.16
C GLU A 90 3.03 14.15 -7.82
N LYS A 91 3.79 14.59 -6.81
CA LYS A 91 3.28 15.05 -5.51
C LYS A 91 2.30 16.21 -5.62
N LEU A 92 2.54 17.14 -6.55
CA LEU A 92 1.65 18.29 -6.77
C LEU A 92 0.29 17.87 -7.36
N VAL A 93 0.27 16.77 -8.12
CA VAL A 93 -0.94 16.24 -8.76
C VAL A 93 -1.65 15.23 -7.86
N HIS A 94 -0.90 14.47 -7.06
CA HIS A 94 -1.41 13.37 -6.27
C HIS A 94 -1.06 13.53 -4.77
N GLU A 95 -2.09 13.53 -3.92
CA GLU A 95 -1.97 13.61 -2.46
C GLU A 95 -1.73 12.22 -1.79
N ASP A 96 -1.07 11.32 -2.53
CA ASP A 96 -0.85 9.91 -2.15
C ASP A 96 0.63 9.51 -2.09
N ILE A 97 1.56 10.45 -2.24
CA ILE A 97 3.00 10.18 -2.09
C ILE A 97 3.44 10.42 -0.65
N LEU A 98 3.98 9.38 -0.02
CA LEU A 98 4.71 9.45 1.24
C LEU A 98 6.21 9.41 0.95
N GLU A 99 6.83 10.59 0.96
CA GLU A 99 8.27 10.72 0.74
C GLU A 99 9.06 10.40 2.02
N VAL A 100 10.14 9.62 1.89
CA VAL A 100 11.06 9.32 3.00
C VAL A 100 12.50 9.66 2.62
N ASP A 101 13.29 10.06 3.63
CA ASP A 101 14.70 10.43 3.46
C ASP A 101 15.62 9.20 3.50
N GLU A 102 15.33 8.23 2.63
CA GLU A 102 16.10 7.00 2.49
C GLU A 102 16.48 6.81 1.02
N LYS A 103 17.69 6.33 0.74
CA LYS A 103 18.14 6.13 -0.65
C LYS A 103 17.27 5.11 -1.36
N ASP A 104 17.08 5.29 -2.67
CA ASP A 104 16.30 4.39 -3.50
C ASP A 104 17.10 3.16 -3.94
N GLU A 105 17.56 2.40 -2.95
CA GLU A 105 18.37 1.19 -3.13
C GLU A 105 17.70 0.02 -2.41
N TYR A 106 17.79 -1.19 -3.00
CA TYR A 106 17.16 -2.38 -2.42
C TYR A 106 17.61 -2.63 -0.96
N ARG A 107 18.89 -2.41 -0.65
CA ARG A 107 19.42 -2.60 0.71
C ARG A 107 18.86 -1.64 1.74
N MET A 108 18.26 -0.53 1.29
CA MET A 108 17.64 0.46 2.15
C MET A 108 16.14 0.21 2.35
N LEU A 109 15.58 -0.89 1.83
CA LEU A 109 14.15 -1.19 1.98
C LEU A 109 13.73 -1.31 3.46
N THR A 110 14.53 -1.95 4.30
CA THR A 110 14.26 -2.05 5.74
C THR A 110 14.22 -0.67 6.43
N HIS A 111 15.13 0.22 6.06
CA HIS A 111 15.12 1.60 6.52
C HIS A 111 13.88 2.35 6.02
N LYS A 112 13.54 2.19 4.74
CA LYS A 112 12.33 2.76 4.12
C LYS A 112 11.06 2.29 4.83
N ILE A 113 10.99 1.04 5.28
CA ILE A 113 9.87 0.54 6.10
C ILE A 113 9.81 1.28 7.44
N ILE A 114 10.90 1.36 8.20
CA ILE A 114 10.93 2.05 9.49
C ILE A 114 10.54 3.53 9.33
N ALA A 115 11.09 4.21 8.32
CA ALA A 115 10.78 5.60 8.01
C ALA A 115 9.29 5.76 7.67
N SER A 116 8.75 4.89 6.82
CA SER A 116 7.33 4.94 6.43
C SER A 116 6.39 4.72 7.61
N PHE A 117 6.69 3.75 8.48
CA PHE A 117 5.93 3.48 9.71
C PHE A 117 6.03 4.67 10.68
N SER A 118 7.22 5.25 10.81
CA SER A 118 7.47 6.43 11.65
C SER A 118 6.72 7.67 11.17
N SER A 119 6.47 7.79 9.86
CA SER A 119 5.69 8.91 9.32
C SER A 119 4.18 8.76 9.54
N VAL A 120 3.68 7.52 9.68
CA VAL A 120 2.22 7.27 9.73
C VAL A 120 1.70 6.78 11.08
N TYR A 121 2.53 6.34 12.04
CA TYR A 121 2.05 5.70 13.28
C TYR A 121 1.11 6.58 14.13
N ASN A 122 1.18 7.91 13.98
CA ASN A 122 0.29 8.86 14.66
C ASN A 122 -1.10 8.99 14.00
N LEU A 123 -1.26 8.54 12.76
CA LEU A 123 -2.57 8.51 12.09
C LEU A 123 -3.51 7.53 12.79
N ASN A 124 -4.81 7.83 12.82
CA ASN A 124 -5.79 6.97 13.44
C ASN A 124 -6.21 5.84 12.47
N PHE A 125 -5.65 4.64 12.62
CA PHE A 125 -5.99 3.47 11.82
C PHE A 125 -5.99 2.17 12.61
N ASP A 126 -6.69 1.13 12.12
CA ASP A 126 -6.72 -0.20 12.75
C ASP A 126 -5.60 -1.12 12.23
N TYR A 127 -5.49 -1.21 10.90
CA TYR A 127 -4.55 -2.08 10.21
C TYR A 127 -3.68 -1.32 9.22
N LEU A 128 -2.47 -1.82 9.01
CA LEU A 128 -1.55 -1.38 7.96
C LEU A 128 -1.25 -2.56 7.04
N LEU A 129 -1.58 -2.43 5.75
CA LEU A 129 -1.12 -3.31 4.68
C LEU A 129 0.14 -2.72 4.07
N LYS A 130 1.26 -3.44 4.12
CA LYS A 130 2.43 -3.18 3.27
C LYS A 130 2.32 -4.04 2.03
N CYS A 131 2.60 -3.49 0.85
CA CYS A 131 2.82 -4.26 -0.38
C CYS A 131 3.84 -3.58 -1.29
N ASP A 132 4.26 -4.29 -2.33
CA ASP A 132 5.17 -3.75 -3.35
C ASP A 132 4.38 -3.10 -4.51
N ASP A 133 5.01 -2.20 -5.26
CA ASP A 133 4.39 -1.56 -6.44
C ASP A 133 4.20 -2.50 -7.65
N ASP A 134 4.68 -3.74 -7.56
CA ASP A 134 4.39 -4.84 -8.47
C ASP A 134 3.43 -5.87 -7.84
N SER A 135 2.63 -5.48 -6.84
CA SER A 135 1.57 -6.30 -6.25
C SER A 135 0.19 -5.82 -6.67
N PHE A 136 -0.70 -6.76 -7.01
CA PHE A 136 -2.12 -6.49 -7.21
C PHE A 136 -2.89 -6.87 -5.95
N VAL A 137 -3.73 -5.96 -5.44
CA VAL A 137 -4.45 -6.15 -4.17
C VAL A 137 -5.95 -6.14 -4.43
N ASN A 138 -6.65 -7.20 -4.03
CA ASN A 138 -8.11 -7.20 -4.02
C ASN A 138 -8.62 -6.46 -2.77
N LEU A 139 -8.56 -5.13 -2.82
CA LEU A 139 -8.83 -4.25 -1.70
C LEU A 139 -10.23 -4.44 -1.07
N PRO A 140 -11.33 -4.60 -1.83
CA PRO A 140 -12.63 -4.93 -1.25
C PRO A 140 -12.63 -6.21 -0.40
N LEU A 141 -11.99 -7.28 -0.88
CA LEU A 141 -11.93 -8.55 -0.14
C LEU A 141 -11.10 -8.41 1.13
N ILE A 142 -9.93 -7.76 1.07
CA ILE A 142 -9.12 -7.52 2.27
C ILE A 142 -9.91 -6.74 3.33
N VAL A 143 -10.58 -5.64 2.93
CA VAL A 143 -11.37 -4.82 3.87
C VAL A 143 -12.47 -5.65 4.53
N ASN A 144 -13.16 -6.50 3.76
CA ASN A 144 -14.20 -7.39 4.29
C ASN A 144 -13.65 -8.44 5.27
N GLU A 145 -12.50 -9.03 4.98
CA GLU A 145 -11.85 -9.99 5.88
C GLU A 145 -11.47 -9.34 7.22
N LEU A 146 -10.97 -8.10 7.20
CA LEU A 146 -10.52 -7.36 8.40
C LEU A 146 -11.62 -7.03 9.41
N GLU A 147 -12.90 -7.17 9.03
CA GLU A 147 -14.03 -7.10 9.96
C GLU A 147 -13.99 -8.19 11.02
N HIS A 148 -13.48 -9.37 10.64
CA HIS A 148 -13.49 -10.58 11.45
C HIS A 148 -12.10 -10.93 12.02
N MET A 149 -11.10 -10.08 11.78
CA MET A 149 -9.73 -10.29 12.25
C MET A 149 -9.48 -9.67 13.64
N PRO A 150 -8.47 -10.17 14.40
CA PRO A 150 -8.08 -9.56 15.65
C PRO A 150 -7.60 -8.11 15.45
N LYS A 151 -8.13 -7.19 16.27
CA LYS A 151 -7.85 -5.75 16.17
C LYS A 151 -6.51 -5.32 16.79
N ASN A 152 -5.82 -6.22 17.48
CA ASN A 152 -4.52 -5.97 18.11
C ASN A 152 -3.64 -7.21 17.97
N ARG A 153 -2.32 -7.01 18.01
CA ARG A 153 -1.30 -8.06 17.99
C ARG A 153 -1.52 -9.08 16.86
N PHE A 154 -1.82 -8.60 15.66
CA PHE A 154 -2.15 -9.44 14.52
C PHE A 154 -1.19 -9.21 13.35
N TYR A 155 -0.66 -10.32 12.82
CA TYR A 155 0.25 -10.33 11.67
C TYR A 155 -0.25 -11.37 10.65
N TRP A 156 -0.65 -10.91 9.47
CA TRP A 156 -1.31 -11.72 8.45
C TRP A 156 -0.61 -11.64 7.11
N GLY A 157 -0.37 -12.79 6.49
CA GLY A 157 0.19 -12.89 5.14
C GLY A 157 0.60 -14.33 4.83
N TYR A 158 1.41 -14.52 3.80
CA TYR A 158 1.96 -15.84 3.48
C TYR A 158 3.27 -16.07 4.22
N PHE A 159 3.23 -16.83 5.30
CA PHE A 159 4.41 -17.09 6.14
C PHE A 159 5.35 -18.13 5.55
N SER A 160 6.66 -17.87 5.60
CA SER A 160 7.73 -18.83 5.37
C SER A 160 8.54 -19.04 6.64
N GLY A 161 8.91 -20.29 6.95
CA GLY A 161 9.71 -20.65 8.13
C GLY A 161 10.97 -21.47 7.82
N ASP A 162 11.17 -21.87 6.55
CA ASP A 162 12.28 -22.74 6.15
C ASP A 162 13.30 -22.03 5.22
N ALA A 163 13.18 -20.72 5.06
CA ALA A 163 14.03 -19.94 4.17
C ALA A 163 15.50 -19.89 4.65
N ASN A 164 16.42 -20.22 3.75
CA ASN A 164 17.86 -20.13 4.01
C ASN A 164 18.34 -18.66 4.01
N VAL A 165 19.24 -18.35 4.93
CA VAL A 165 19.93 -17.06 4.96
C VAL A 165 20.69 -16.84 3.66
N LYS A 166 20.52 -15.67 3.04
CA LYS A 166 21.19 -15.35 1.79
C LYS A 166 22.66 -15.02 2.06
N LYS A 167 23.58 -15.90 1.64
CA LYS A 167 25.02 -15.75 1.89
C LYS A 167 25.81 -15.09 0.74
N ARG A 168 25.17 -14.83 -0.40
CA ARG A 168 25.81 -14.32 -1.64
C ARG A 168 24.90 -13.36 -2.40
N GLY A 169 25.49 -12.57 -3.30
CA GLY A 169 24.77 -11.65 -4.18
C GLY A 169 24.35 -10.34 -3.49
N LEU A 170 23.51 -9.56 -4.19
CA LEU A 170 23.03 -8.26 -3.70
C LEU A 170 22.26 -8.38 -2.39
N LEU A 171 21.57 -9.51 -2.21
CA LEU A 171 20.76 -9.86 -1.04
C LEU A 171 21.56 -10.49 0.10
N LYS A 172 22.90 -10.46 0.05
CA LYS A 172 23.73 -11.08 1.10
C LYS A 172 23.47 -10.43 2.45
N GLU A 173 23.11 -11.26 3.42
CA GLU A 173 22.82 -10.89 4.80
C GLU A 173 24.06 -11.18 5.67
N THR A 174 24.92 -10.18 5.86
CA THR A 174 26.17 -10.35 6.64
C THR A 174 25.94 -10.30 8.15
N GLU A 175 24.95 -9.53 8.58
CA GLU A 175 24.69 -9.26 10.01
C GLU A 175 23.74 -10.29 10.65
N TRP A 176 23.23 -11.25 9.87
CA TRP A 176 22.33 -12.27 10.41
C TRP A 176 23.10 -13.29 11.25
N VAL A 177 22.90 -13.20 12.57
CA VAL A 177 23.49 -14.11 13.58
C VAL A 177 22.44 -14.78 14.47
N ALA A 178 21.15 -14.60 14.16
CA ALA A 178 20.07 -15.09 15.02
C ALA A 178 19.88 -16.62 14.93
N CYS A 179 20.08 -17.23 13.76
CA CYS A 179 19.91 -18.67 13.54
C CYS A 179 20.54 -19.11 12.18
N ASP A 180 20.58 -20.41 11.91
CA ASP A 180 21.07 -20.98 10.64
C ASP A 180 20.14 -20.66 9.45
N LYS A 181 18.86 -20.45 9.73
CA LYS A 181 17.80 -20.06 8.78
C LYS A 181 17.15 -18.76 9.24
N TYR A 182 16.39 -18.13 8.36
CA TYR A 182 15.58 -16.98 8.77
C TYR A 182 14.50 -17.43 9.76
N LEU A 183 14.20 -16.56 10.74
CA LEU A 183 13.04 -16.73 11.62
C LEU A 183 11.75 -16.60 10.80
N PRO A 184 10.62 -17.20 11.24
CA PRO A 184 9.36 -17.11 10.50
C PRO A 184 8.93 -15.68 10.18
N TYR A 185 8.55 -15.44 8.92
CA TYR A 185 8.17 -14.12 8.42
C TYR A 185 7.10 -14.24 7.33
N ALA A 186 6.23 -13.23 7.19
CA ALA A 186 5.32 -13.14 6.05
C ALA A 186 6.08 -12.53 4.86
N LEU A 187 5.90 -13.08 3.65
CA LEU A 187 6.65 -12.68 2.46
C LEU A 187 6.32 -11.27 1.98
N GLY A 188 7.34 -10.59 1.45
CA GLY A 188 7.31 -9.14 1.15
C GLY A 188 6.31 -8.66 0.10
N GLY A 189 5.77 -9.53 -0.77
CA GLY A 189 4.77 -9.13 -1.76
C GLY A 189 3.51 -8.50 -1.12
N GLY A 190 3.21 -8.87 0.12
CA GLY A 190 2.32 -8.09 0.95
C GLY A 190 1.94 -8.77 2.26
N TYR A 191 1.73 -7.96 3.30
CA TYR A 191 1.32 -8.42 4.61
C TYR A 191 0.59 -7.33 5.40
N VAL A 192 -0.28 -7.75 6.33
CA VAL A 192 -1.05 -6.87 7.19
C VAL A 192 -0.56 -6.96 8.63
N LEU A 193 -0.41 -5.80 9.27
CA LEU A 193 -0.09 -5.64 10.68
C LEU A 193 -1.16 -4.78 11.37
N THR A 194 -1.50 -5.07 12.62
CA THR A 194 -2.27 -4.13 13.44
C THR A 194 -1.41 -2.94 13.88
N LYS A 195 -2.07 -1.80 14.11
CA LYS A 195 -1.38 -0.54 14.49
C LYS A 195 -0.49 -0.67 15.72
N ASP A 196 -0.84 -1.49 16.71
CA ASP A 196 -0.02 -1.71 17.90
C ASP A 196 1.34 -2.34 17.59
N LEU A 197 1.41 -3.22 16.58
CA LEU A 197 2.69 -3.78 16.10
C LEU A 197 3.53 -2.73 15.36
N ILE A 198 2.89 -1.85 14.58
CA ILE A 198 3.56 -0.72 13.94
C ILE A 198 4.17 0.21 15.00
N ILE A 199 3.39 0.54 16.05
CA ILE A 199 3.87 1.36 17.17
C ILE A 199 5.03 0.68 17.88
N PHE A 200 4.96 -0.63 18.12
CA PHE A 200 6.06 -1.39 18.74
C PHE A 200 7.34 -1.25 17.92
N ILE A 201 7.28 -1.48 16.60
CA ILE A 201 8.45 -1.36 15.71
C ILE A 201 9.03 0.06 15.78
N VAL A 202 8.20 1.10 15.60
CA VAL A 202 8.66 2.49 15.57
C VAL A 202 9.28 2.93 16.90
N LYS A 203 8.67 2.55 18.03
CA LYS A 203 9.15 2.94 19.37
C LYS A 203 10.42 2.20 19.78
N ASN A 204 10.68 1.01 19.24
CA ASN A 204 11.84 0.20 19.58
C ASN A 204 12.91 0.19 18.47
N ARG A 205 12.73 0.94 17.37
CA ARG A 205 13.58 0.87 16.16
C ARG A 205 15.09 0.94 16.44
N ASP A 206 15.52 1.72 17.43
CA ASP A 206 16.94 1.90 17.76
C ASP A 206 17.57 0.64 18.41
N TYR A 207 16.75 -0.31 18.86
CA TYR A 207 17.15 -1.62 19.40
C TYR A 207 16.98 -2.77 18.41
N LEU A 208 16.39 -2.52 17.24
CA LEU A 208 16.07 -3.55 16.26
C LEU A 208 17.23 -3.73 15.28
N SER A 209 17.71 -4.96 15.10
CA SER A 209 18.68 -5.28 14.07
C SER A 209 18.09 -5.04 12.68
N LEU A 210 18.84 -4.36 11.81
CA LEU A 210 18.43 -4.09 10.44
C LEU A 210 19.01 -5.15 9.52
N PHE A 211 18.15 -5.96 8.89
CA PHE A 211 18.55 -6.93 7.88
C PHE A 211 18.24 -6.38 6.48
N VAL A 212 18.92 -6.88 5.45
CA VAL A 212 18.79 -6.42 4.06
C VAL A 212 17.38 -6.65 3.51
N SER A 213 16.75 -7.78 3.87
CA SER A 213 15.35 -8.08 3.50
C SER A 213 14.38 -7.50 4.52
N GLU A 214 13.42 -6.69 4.06
CA GLU A 214 12.52 -5.98 4.97
C GLU A 214 11.52 -6.92 5.64
N ASP A 215 11.05 -7.92 4.91
CA ASP A 215 10.09 -8.93 5.35
C ASP A 215 10.71 -9.85 6.42
N VAL A 216 11.94 -10.29 6.21
CA VAL A 216 12.76 -10.99 7.22
C VAL A 216 12.96 -10.12 8.45
N SER A 217 13.22 -8.82 8.27
CA SER A 217 13.39 -7.89 9.39
C SER A 217 12.13 -7.80 10.25
N VAL A 218 10.97 -7.56 9.63
CA VAL A 218 9.67 -7.53 10.33
C VAL A 218 9.38 -8.85 11.02
N GLY A 219 9.61 -9.99 10.36
CA GLY A 219 9.45 -11.30 10.97
C GLY A 219 10.35 -11.53 12.19
N ALA A 220 11.62 -11.15 12.10
CA ALA A 220 12.57 -11.26 13.20
C ALA A 220 12.15 -10.39 14.40
N TRP A 221 11.78 -9.13 14.18
CA TRP A 221 11.38 -8.20 15.25
C TRP A 221 10.11 -8.65 15.98
N LEU A 222 9.20 -9.31 15.27
CA LEU A 222 7.91 -9.76 15.82
C LEU A 222 7.92 -11.24 16.27
N SER A 223 9.02 -11.96 16.05
CA SER A 223 9.10 -13.41 16.23
C SER A 223 8.79 -13.86 17.67
N LEU A 224 9.36 -13.17 18.66
CA LEU A 224 9.27 -13.49 20.08
C LEU A 224 8.09 -12.84 20.80
N LEU A 225 7.29 -12.04 20.10
CA LEU A 225 6.12 -11.39 20.69
C LEU A 225 4.95 -12.37 20.79
N ASN A 226 4.14 -12.21 21.84
CA ASN A 226 2.88 -12.92 21.97
C ASN A 226 1.79 -12.28 21.08
N ILE A 227 1.81 -12.67 19.81
CA ILE A 227 0.95 -12.15 18.74
C ILE A 227 0.26 -13.29 17.98
N THR A 228 -0.90 -12.99 17.40
CA THR A 228 -1.60 -13.89 16.48
C THR A 228 -0.99 -13.75 15.09
N LYS A 229 -0.38 -14.83 14.59
CA LYS A 229 0.11 -14.94 13.22
C LYS A 229 -0.91 -15.74 12.41
N LYS A 230 -1.33 -15.23 11.25
CA LYS A 230 -2.22 -15.94 10.32
C LYS A 230 -1.48 -16.18 9.00
N HIS A 231 -1.22 -17.44 8.69
CA HIS A 231 -0.84 -17.85 7.35
C HIS A 231 -2.10 -17.88 6.47
N ASP A 232 -2.01 -17.39 5.24
CA ASP A 232 -3.14 -17.36 4.31
C ASP A 232 -2.66 -17.53 2.88
N ARG A 233 -3.09 -18.61 2.24
CA ARG A 233 -2.66 -19.03 0.90
C ARG A 233 -3.23 -18.15 -0.21
N ARG A 234 -4.18 -17.27 0.14
CA ARG A 234 -4.70 -16.23 -0.75
C ARG A 234 -3.73 -15.07 -0.95
N PHE A 235 -2.61 -15.03 -0.21
CA PHE A 235 -1.49 -14.11 -0.41
C PHE A 235 -0.45 -14.76 -1.33
N ASP A 236 -0.66 -14.69 -2.64
CA ASP A 236 0.31 -15.16 -3.64
C ASP A 236 1.50 -14.20 -3.73
N THR A 237 2.39 -14.29 -2.75
CA THR A 237 3.45 -13.31 -2.45
C THR A 237 4.85 -13.91 -2.49
N GLU A 238 4.97 -15.17 -2.93
CA GLU A 238 6.25 -15.77 -3.26
C GLU A 238 6.93 -15.07 -4.44
N TRP A 239 8.23 -15.32 -4.61
CA TRP A 239 9.00 -14.78 -5.74
C TRP A 239 8.43 -15.23 -7.10
N ILE A 240 7.96 -16.48 -7.15
CA ILE A 240 7.26 -17.06 -8.29
C ILE A 240 5.80 -17.23 -7.90
N SER A 241 4.91 -16.61 -8.68
CA SER A 241 3.46 -16.71 -8.50
C SER A 241 2.99 -18.16 -8.63
N HIS A 242 2.10 -18.59 -7.73
CA HIS A 242 1.47 -19.90 -7.74
C HIS A 242 0.49 -20.08 -8.92
N GLY A 243 0.18 -19.01 -9.65
CA GLY A 243 -0.68 -19.02 -10.83
C GLY A 243 -1.71 -17.91 -10.77
N CYS A 244 -2.96 -18.23 -11.11
CA CYS A 244 -4.08 -17.31 -10.99
C CYS A 244 -5.27 -18.04 -10.37
N ASN A 245 -5.80 -17.49 -9.28
CA ASN A 245 -7.00 -17.98 -8.60
C ASN A 245 -7.84 -16.76 -8.18
N ASN A 246 -9.16 -16.87 -8.28
CA ASN A 246 -10.08 -15.75 -8.05
C ASN A 246 -10.20 -15.36 -6.57
N ASP A 247 -9.81 -16.23 -5.66
CA ASP A 247 -9.84 -15.99 -4.22
C ASP A 247 -8.57 -15.29 -3.73
N TYR A 248 -7.60 -15.00 -4.61
CA TYR A 248 -6.40 -14.25 -4.24
C TYR A 248 -6.73 -12.85 -3.72
N LEU A 249 -6.21 -12.57 -2.53
CA LEU A 249 -6.25 -11.27 -1.86
C LEU A 249 -5.11 -10.39 -2.34
N ILE A 250 -3.92 -10.97 -2.52
CA ILE A 250 -2.74 -10.30 -3.05
C ILE A 250 -2.09 -11.22 -4.09
N THR A 251 -1.64 -10.64 -5.19
CA THR A 251 -0.92 -11.37 -6.23
C THR A 251 0.32 -10.62 -6.67
N HIS A 252 1.47 -11.26 -6.51
CA HIS A 252 2.80 -10.73 -6.82
C HIS A 252 3.58 -11.75 -7.66
N LYS A 253 4.37 -11.36 -8.67
CA LYS A 253 4.56 -10.00 -9.23
C LYS A 253 3.56 -9.73 -10.35
N ARG A 254 3.15 -8.48 -10.52
CA ARG A 254 2.25 -8.01 -11.57
C ARG A 254 2.82 -6.77 -12.24
N SER A 255 3.00 -6.86 -13.56
CA SER A 255 3.38 -5.70 -14.37
C SER A 255 2.21 -4.71 -14.48
N PRO A 256 2.46 -3.44 -14.84
CA PRO A 256 1.40 -2.45 -15.06
C PRO A 256 0.34 -2.90 -16.07
N LYS A 257 0.72 -3.68 -17.08
CA LYS A 257 -0.22 -4.27 -18.06
C LYS A 257 -1.08 -5.35 -17.42
N MET A 258 -0.48 -6.23 -16.61
CA MET A 258 -1.20 -7.31 -15.92
C MET A 258 -2.17 -6.75 -14.88
N MET A 259 -1.80 -5.70 -14.15
CA MET A 259 -2.71 -5.05 -13.19
C MET A 259 -3.96 -4.53 -13.88
N ARG A 260 -3.81 -3.82 -15.01
CA ARG A 260 -4.94 -3.33 -15.82
C ARG A 260 -5.80 -4.46 -16.37
N LEU A 261 -5.18 -5.57 -16.80
CA LEU A 261 -5.91 -6.74 -17.27
C LEU A 261 -6.72 -7.39 -16.14
N HIS A 262 -6.11 -7.65 -14.99
CA HIS A 262 -6.79 -8.19 -13.82
C HIS A 262 -7.95 -7.31 -13.39
N TRP A 263 -7.74 -6.00 -13.36
CA TRP A 263 -8.78 -5.04 -13.04
C TRP A 263 -9.94 -5.06 -14.03
N SER A 264 -9.63 -5.03 -15.33
CA SER A 264 -10.62 -5.16 -16.39
C SER A 264 -11.46 -6.43 -16.23
N ASN A 265 -10.83 -7.57 -15.91
CA ASN A 265 -11.51 -8.84 -15.70
C ASN A 265 -12.44 -8.78 -14.48
N ILE A 266 -12.00 -8.19 -13.37
CA ILE A 266 -12.82 -8.02 -12.17
C ILE A 266 -14.04 -7.16 -12.48
N ILE A 267 -13.86 -6.03 -13.17
CA ILE A 267 -14.97 -5.13 -13.51
C ILE A 267 -15.96 -5.80 -14.47
N GLN A 268 -15.50 -6.59 -15.43
CA GLN A 268 -16.37 -7.20 -16.43
C GLN A 268 -17.06 -8.47 -15.94
N THR A 269 -16.38 -9.28 -15.13
CA THR A 269 -16.80 -10.67 -14.82
C THR A 269 -16.91 -10.96 -13.33
N GLY A 270 -16.44 -10.05 -12.46
CA GLY A 270 -16.30 -10.28 -11.02
C GLY A 270 -15.13 -11.20 -10.65
N LYS A 271 -14.27 -11.56 -11.61
CA LYS A 271 -13.18 -12.54 -11.43
C LYS A 271 -11.82 -11.93 -11.75
N LEU A 272 -10.79 -12.32 -10.98
CA LEU A 272 -9.40 -11.90 -11.21
C LEU A 272 -8.82 -12.51 -12.50
N CYS A 273 -9.20 -13.75 -12.78
CA CYS A 273 -8.63 -14.59 -13.80
C CYS A 273 -9.68 -14.92 -14.86
N ASP A 274 -9.33 -14.86 -16.15
CA ASP A 274 -10.18 -15.40 -17.22
C ASP A 274 -10.37 -16.91 -17.05
N LYS A 275 -9.27 -17.58 -16.70
CA LYS A 275 -9.23 -18.99 -16.33
C LYS A 275 -8.22 -19.15 -15.20
N GLU A 276 -8.61 -19.87 -14.15
CA GLU A 276 -7.70 -20.22 -13.08
C GLU A 276 -6.69 -21.27 -13.53
N PHE A 277 -5.46 -21.15 -13.03
CA PHE A 277 -4.39 -22.10 -13.30
C PHE A 277 -3.39 -22.09 -12.16
N LYS A 278 -2.64 -23.20 -12.05
CA LYS A 278 -1.66 -23.43 -10.99
C LYS A 278 -0.29 -23.70 -11.62
N ASN A 279 0.70 -22.90 -11.24
CA ASN A 279 2.11 -23.07 -11.63
C ASN A 279 2.91 -23.82 -10.57
N MET A 280 2.52 -23.69 -9.29
CA MET A 280 3.24 -24.25 -8.16
C MET A 280 2.28 -24.58 -7.01
N ASP A 281 2.59 -25.62 -6.25
CA ASP A 281 1.84 -26.02 -5.06
C ASP A 281 2.02 -25.03 -3.91
N SER A 282 0.93 -24.63 -3.27
CA SER A 282 0.98 -23.87 -2.02
C SER A 282 1.26 -24.82 -0.84
N TYR A 283 1.47 -24.25 0.35
CA TYR A 283 1.54 -25.00 1.61
C TYR A 283 0.65 -24.33 2.66
N GLU A 284 0.30 -25.06 3.71
CA GLU A 284 -0.30 -24.50 4.91
C GLU A 284 0.79 -24.44 6.00
N TYR A 285 0.95 -23.29 6.67
CA TYR A 285 1.99 -23.17 7.69
C TYR A 285 1.60 -23.93 8.96
N ASN A 286 2.32 -24.99 9.28
CA ASN A 286 2.10 -25.74 10.51
C ASN A 286 2.81 -25.07 11.71
N TRP A 287 2.03 -24.38 12.55
CA TRP A 287 2.52 -23.69 13.76
C TRP A 287 2.91 -24.62 14.92
N SER A 288 2.61 -25.92 14.83
CA SER A 288 2.89 -26.90 15.89
C SER A 288 4.24 -27.61 15.74
N VAL A 289 4.99 -27.30 14.68
CA VAL A 289 6.31 -27.89 14.39
C VAL A 289 7.38 -26.81 14.35
N LYS A 290 8.65 -27.23 14.27
CA LYS A 290 9.76 -26.28 14.08
C LYS A 290 9.58 -25.51 12.77
N PRO A 291 10.03 -24.24 12.68
CA PRO A 291 9.97 -23.46 11.44
C PRO A 291 10.50 -24.19 10.21
N SER A 292 11.57 -24.97 10.33
CA SER A 292 12.13 -25.74 9.21
C SER A 292 11.24 -26.89 8.70
N GLN A 293 10.14 -27.18 9.38
CA GLN A 293 9.19 -28.25 9.06
C GLN A 293 7.79 -27.70 8.76
N CYS A 294 7.60 -26.37 8.78
CA CYS A 294 6.28 -25.73 8.69
C CYS A 294 5.56 -25.92 7.35
N CYS A 295 6.33 -26.01 6.27
CA CYS A 295 5.91 -25.48 4.98
C CYS A 295 5.98 -26.55 3.87
N ILE A 296 5.34 -27.69 4.13
CA ILE A 296 5.29 -28.82 3.20
C ILE A 296 4.27 -28.51 2.10
N ARG A 297 4.74 -28.39 0.85
CA ARG A 297 3.87 -28.13 -0.31
C ARG A 297 2.94 -29.30 -0.58
N ASN A 298 1.70 -29.00 -0.95
CA ASN A 298 0.67 -29.99 -1.21
C ASN A 298 -0.20 -29.57 -2.41
N SER A 299 -0.35 -30.49 -3.37
CA SER A 299 -1.10 -30.24 -4.60
C SER A 299 -2.60 -30.09 -4.40
N SER A 300 -3.16 -30.70 -3.34
CA SER A 300 -4.58 -30.58 -2.97
C SER A 300 -4.94 -29.22 -2.35
N LEU A 301 -3.95 -28.40 -2.00
CA LEU A 301 -4.19 -27.06 -1.48
C LEU A 301 -4.37 -26.09 -2.66
N PHE A 302 -5.64 -25.74 -2.91
CA PHE A 302 -6.07 -24.59 -3.72
C PHE A 302 -6.20 -23.38 -2.81
N PRO A 303 -5.75 -22.18 -3.21
CA PRO A 303 -5.92 -20.96 -2.40
C PRO A 303 -7.27 -20.90 -1.69
#